data_AF-A0A9W6SJ32-F1
#
_entry.id   AF-A0A9W6SJ32-F1
#
_cell.length_a   1.000
_cell.length_b   1.000
_cell.length_c   1.000
_cell.angle_alpha   90.00
_cell.angle_beta   90.00
_cell.angle_gamma   90.00
#
_symmetry.space_group_name_H-M   'P 1'
#
loop_
_entity.id
_entity.type
_entity.pdbx_description
1 polymer ?
#
loop_
_entity_poly.entity_id
_entity_poly.type
_entity_poly.pdbx_seq_one_letter_code
_entity_poly.pdbx_strand_id
1 'polypeptide(L)'
;MAMGFELEMHRRITDSNADNLPGDTRLVEHPWFRLVSDKVTIGGQQISNLEFVTEHFDQYTVSAVAAQNALDDRIRALRSTRDLLYGATGRLDALLANHAPENMAIQFVKNGGTAIAGPCPGVDDNRLLVHYSVGFPPSQWRQMLGGIHTVIRDDSARNRAKTHLTNALAAADTLVHANAATINNAAAGTELRGHIALLYMHAAVWVDRTLNLALRDVRKERPINQNKIDNVDNQQPYGTKVPKNKIAALPRAMLCELHELLSDPAKQFLADEKEAVLNAIATKLEQQHGLDLPEGYVLESDEHGEASLGDFLGAGFGSNNEYSQQILFGGMKEVGIDRAQMARPVIPFEIRQIYASRVTWDEFSQQAARVLAWSRNPGANAL
;
A
#
# COMPACT_ATOMS: atom_id res chain seq x y z
N MET A 1 -1.70 12.40 13.09
CA MET A 1 -0.63 11.61 12.44
C MET A 1 -0.95 11.54 10.97
N ALA A 2 -0.01 11.91 10.10
CA ALA A 2 -0.41 12.22 8.73
C ALA A 2 0.60 11.84 7.65
N MET A 3 1.85 11.55 7.99
CA MET A 3 2.81 11.03 7.01
C MET A 3 3.86 10.14 7.66
N GLY A 4 4.23 9.10 6.94
CA GLY A 4 5.34 8.20 7.21
C GLY A 4 5.79 7.53 5.92
N PHE A 5 6.90 6.82 5.97
CA PHE A 5 7.45 6.07 4.87
C PHE A 5 8.25 4.87 5.37
N GLU A 6 8.36 3.88 4.50
CA GLU A 6 9.18 2.68 4.69
C GLU A 6 10.33 2.76 3.68
N LEU A 7 11.56 2.50 4.15
CA LEU A 7 12.77 2.46 3.32
C LEU A 7 13.40 1.08 3.42
N GLU A 8 13.32 0.32 2.35
CA GLU A 8 13.93 -1.00 2.27
C GLU A 8 15.27 -0.92 1.54
N MET A 9 16.29 -1.58 2.10
CA MET A 9 17.62 -1.69 1.53
C MET A 9 17.97 -3.15 1.24
N HIS A 10 18.51 -3.42 0.05
CA HIS A 10 18.84 -4.78 -0.37
C HIS A 10 20.21 -5.22 0.14
N ARG A 11 20.31 -5.52 1.45
CA ARG A 11 21.48 -6.22 2.02
C ARG A 11 21.04 -7.34 2.93
N ARG A 12 21.55 -8.53 2.65
CA ARG A 12 21.21 -9.73 3.40
C ARG A 12 21.69 -9.65 4.84
N ILE A 13 20.80 -9.96 5.76
CA ILE A 13 21.06 -10.22 7.17
C ILE A 13 20.68 -11.65 7.52
N THR A 14 21.33 -12.21 8.53
CA THR A 14 21.02 -13.52 9.11
C THR A 14 21.14 -13.45 10.63
N ASP A 15 20.58 -14.44 11.31
CA ASP A 15 20.90 -14.67 12.71
C ASP A 15 22.31 -15.26 12.89
N SER A 16 22.65 -15.67 14.11
CA SER A 16 23.95 -16.27 14.43
C SER A 16 24.19 -17.64 13.80
N ASN A 17 23.13 -18.32 13.36
CA ASN A 17 23.19 -19.64 12.72
C ASN A 17 23.21 -19.52 11.20
N ALA A 18 23.26 -18.30 10.64
CA ALA A 18 23.14 -18.00 9.23
C ALA A 18 21.74 -18.24 8.63
N ASP A 19 20.71 -18.36 9.50
CA ASP A 19 19.32 -18.52 9.10
C ASP A 19 18.67 -17.16 8.80
N ASN A 20 17.60 -17.19 8.01
CA ASN A 20 16.78 -16.02 7.72
C ASN A 20 16.01 -15.59 8.98
N LEU A 21 15.96 -14.29 9.24
CA LEU A 21 15.10 -13.73 10.27
C LEU A 21 13.63 -13.77 9.85
N PRO A 22 12.69 -13.92 10.80
CA PRO A 22 11.27 -13.63 10.57
C PRO A 22 11.08 -12.20 10.04
N GLY A 23 10.04 -11.96 9.23
CA GLY A 23 9.68 -10.60 8.83
C GLY A 23 9.19 -9.79 10.04
N ASP A 24 9.30 -8.46 9.96
CA ASP A 24 8.90 -7.52 11.00
C ASP A 24 9.63 -7.70 12.36
N THR A 25 10.76 -8.41 12.41
CA THR A 25 11.53 -8.54 13.66
C THR A 25 12.12 -7.18 14.00
N ARG A 26 11.77 -6.62 15.17
CA ARG A 26 12.27 -5.32 15.62
C ARG A 26 13.73 -5.42 16.06
N LEU A 27 14.57 -4.59 15.46
CA LEU A 27 16.01 -4.60 15.70
C LEU A 27 16.48 -3.34 16.44
N VAL A 28 15.89 -2.19 16.10
CA VAL A 28 16.23 -0.90 16.67
C VAL A 28 14.97 -0.07 16.86
N GLU A 29 14.86 0.60 18.00
CA GLU A 29 13.85 1.62 18.26
C GLU A 29 14.53 2.99 18.35
N HIS A 30 14.12 3.90 17.47
CA HIS A 30 14.52 5.30 17.45
C HIS A 30 13.26 6.17 17.60
N PRO A 31 13.33 7.38 18.19
CA PRO A 31 12.17 8.26 18.33
C PRO A 31 11.41 8.58 17.02
N TRP A 32 12.03 8.33 15.87
CA TRP A 32 11.49 8.64 14.55
C TRP A 32 11.27 7.43 13.65
N PHE A 33 11.81 6.28 13.98
CA PHE A 33 11.69 5.08 13.15
C PHE A 33 12.01 3.81 13.93
N ARG A 34 11.58 2.69 13.38
CA ARG A 34 12.03 1.36 13.77
C ARG A 34 12.88 0.80 12.64
N LEU A 35 13.95 0.09 13.00
CA LEU A 35 14.66 -0.77 12.05
C LEU A 35 14.14 -2.18 12.27
N VAL A 36 13.62 -2.81 11.22
CA VAL A 36 13.08 -4.17 11.25
C VAL A 36 13.78 -5.06 10.23
N SER A 37 13.69 -6.36 10.40
CA SER A 37 13.96 -7.29 9.30
C SER A 37 12.75 -7.39 8.38
N ASP A 38 12.99 -7.45 7.08
CA ASP A 38 11.98 -7.81 6.09
C ASP A 38 12.47 -8.96 5.21
N LYS A 39 11.64 -9.44 4.28
CA LYS A 39 11.92 -10.55 3.38
C LYS A 39 11.79 -10.11 1.93
N VAL A 40 12.87 -10.28 1.19
CA VAL A 40 12.90 -10.06 -0.25
C VAL A 40 13.27 -11.33 -1.00
N THR A 41 12.64 -11.56 -2.15
CA THR A 41 13.01 -12.67 -3.04
C THR A 41 14.02 -12.19 -4.06
N ILE A 42 15.24 -12.72 -4.01
CA ILE A 42 16.31 -12.44 -4.97
C ILE A 42 16.72 -13.74 -5.64
N GLY A 43 16.66 -13.79 -6.97
CA GLY A 43 17.05 -14.99 -7.73
C GLY A 43 16.24 -16.24 -7.38
N GLY A 44 14.97 -16.07 -6.97
CA GLY A 44 14.10 -17.17 -6.52
C GLY A 44 14.32 -17.61 -5.07
N GLN A 45 15.32 -17.06 -4.37
CA GLN A 45 15.57 -17.32 -2.96
C GLN A 45 15.01 -16.19 -2.10
N GLN A 46 14.24 -16.53 -1.06
CA GLN A 46 13.84 -15.59 -0.03
C GLN A 46 15.03 -15.34 0.91
N ILE A 47 15.39 -14.07 1.09
CA ILE A 47 16.44 -13.64 2.02
C ILE A 47 15.86 -12.59 2.96
N SER A 48 16.43 -12.50 4.17
CA SER A 48 16.11 -11.40 5.09
C SER A 48 16.98 -10.18 4.81
N ASN A 49 16.40 -8.99 4.87
CA ASN A 49 17.07 -7.71 4.72
C ASN A 49 16.59 -6.70 5.78
N LEU A 50 17.06 -5.45 5.68
CA LEU A 50 16.71 -4.37 6.61
C LEU A 50 15.71 -3.41 5.98
N GLU A 51 14.70 -3.04 6.76
CA GLU A 51 13.72 -2.02 6.43
C GLU A 51 13.64 -0.99 7.57
N PHE A 52 13.67 0.29 7.21
CA PHE A 52 13.32 1.36 8.12
C PHE A 52 11.82 1.65 8.02
N VAL A 53 11.10 1.57 9.13
CA VAL A 53 9.68 1.91 9.23
C VAL A 53 9.58 3.20 10.05
N THR A 54 9.27 4.34 9.44
CA THR A 54 9.20 5.59 10.20
C THR A 54 7.96 5.64 11.09
N GLU A 55 8.12 6.28 12.25
CA GLU A 55 6.97 6.72 13.03
C GLU A 55 6.26 7.85 12.31
N HIS A 56 4.93 7.76 12.24
CA HIS A 56 4.12 8.81 11.62
C HIS A 56 4.32 10.13 12.34
N PHE A 57 4.41 11.22 11.57
CA PHE A 57 4.45 12.56 12.12
C PHE A 57 3.26 13.39 11.67
N ASP A 58 2.99 14.43 12.44
CA ASP A 58 1.91 15.35 12.14
C ASP A 58 2.37 16.41 11.13
N GLN A 59 1.66 16.45 10.01
CA GLN A 59 1.88 17.44 8.96
C GLN A 59 0.75 18.47 8.88
N TYR A 60 -0.30 18.40 9.69
CA TYR A 60 -1.48 19.25 9.56
C TYR A 60 -1.59 20.33 10.63
N THR A 61 -1.16 20.06 11.87
CA THR A 61 -1.31 21.03 12.97
C THR A 61 -0.15 22.03 13.07
N VAL A 62 0.94 21.77 12.36
CA VAL A 62 2.14 22.63 12.33
C VAL A 62 2.22 23.43 11.04
N SER A 63 3.02 24.50 11.05
CA SER A 63 3.30 25.29 9.85
C SER A 63 3.99 24.43 8.76
N ALA A 64 3.88 24.83 7.49
CA ALA A 64 4.53 24.10 6.40
C ALA A 64 6.05 24.00 6.59
N VAL A 65 6.68 25.06 7.10
CA VAL A 65 8.12 25.08 7.42
C VAL A 65 8.45 24.10 8.56
N ALA A 66 7.65 24.08 9.63
CA ALA A 66 7.87 23.14 10.73
C ALA A 66 7.68 21.68 10.29
N ALA A 67 6.70 21.40 9.43
CA ALA A 67 6.51 20.07 8.84
C ALA A 67 7.70 19.66 7.96
N GLN A 68 8.22 20.57 7.13
CA GLN A 68 9.41 20.32 6.30
C GLN A 68 10.64 20.05 7.16
N ASN A 69 10.90 20.86 8.18
CA ASN A 69 12.01 20.63 9.11
C ASN A 69 11.89 19.27 9.82
N ALA A 70 10.68 18.91 10.24
CA ALA A 70 10.42 17.62 10.87
C ALA A 70 10.65 16.43 9.91
N LEU A 71 10.39 16.61 8.61
CA LEU A 71 10.73 15.64 7.58
C LEU A 71 12.25 15.55 7.39
N ASP A 72 12.92 16.69 7.24
CA ASP A 72 14.36 16.76 7.00
C ASP A 72 15.16 16.14 8.16
N ASP A 73 14.73 16.36 9.40
CA ASP A 73 15.34 15.76 10.59
C ASP A 73 15.24 14.23 10.55
N ARG A 74 14.07 13.69 10.17
CA ARG A 74 13.84 12.24 10.03
C ARG A 74 14.73 11.63 8.96
N ILE A 75 14.76 12.24 7.78
CA ILE A 75 15.61 11.81 6.67
C ILE A 75 17.08 11.83 7.08
N ARG A 76 17.51 12.88 7.81
CA ARG A 76 18.88 12.99 8.31
C ARG A 76 19.23 11.84 9.25
N ALA A 77 18.38 11.52 10.23
CA ALA A 77 18.65 10.40 11.14
C ALA A 77 18.67 9.06 10.41
N LEU A 78 17.74 8.80 9.49
CA LEU A 78 17.72 7.57 8.69
C LEU A 78 19.01 7.43 7.89
N ARG A 79 19.45 8.50 7.22
CA ARG A 79 20.71 8.52 6.47
C ARG A 79 21.91 8.29 7.38
N SER A 80 21.97 8.96 8.53
CA SER A 80 23.05 8.75 9.51
C SER A 80 23.09 7.32 10.02
N THR A 81 21.94 6.72 10.36
CA THR A 81 21.87 5.32 10.79
C THR A 81 22.26 4.36 9.67
N ARG A 82 21.80 4.60 8.43
CA ARG A 82 22.25 3.86 7.26
C ARG A 82 23.77 3.95 7.11
N ASP A 83 24.34 5.15 7.18
CA ASP A 83 25.77 5.34 6.97
C ASP A 83 26.61 4.62 8.06
N LEU A 84 26.08 4.50 9.28
CA LEU A 84 26.68 3.68 10.34
C LEU A 84 26.60 2.18 10.04
N LEU A 85 25.44 1.70 9.57
CA LEU A 85 25.20 0.29 9.24
C LEU A 85 25.97 -0.18 7.99
N TYR A 86 26.09 0.70 6.99
CA TYR A 86 26.60 0.38 5.65
C TYR A 86 27.95 1.03 5.33
N GLY A 87 28.53 1.79 6.26
CA GLY A 87 29.88 2.32 6.13
C GLY A 87 30.96 1.23 6.03
N ALA A 88 32.20 1.63 5.73
CA ALA A 88 33.31 0.73 5.40
C ALA A 88 33.56 -0.42 6.40
N THR A 89 33.21 -0.24 7.67
CA THR A 89 33.35 -1.26 8.72
C THR A 89 32.04 -1.92 9.13
N GLY A 90 30.89 -1.48 8.60
CA GLY A 90 29.52 -1.94 8.89
C GLY A 90 29.25 -2.27 10.36
N ARG A 91 28.73 -1.32 11.14
CA ARG A 91 28.64 -1.44 12.60
C ARG A 91 27.27 -1.91 13.10
N LEU A 92 26.70 -2.95 12.48
CA LEU A 92 25.41 -3.51 12.91
C LEU A 92 25.49 -4.00 14.36
N ASP A 93 26.59 -4.63 14.73
CA ASP A 93 26.91 -5.06 16.09
C ASP A 93 26.85 -3.93 17.12
N ALA A 94 27.44 -2.77 16.81
CA ALA A 94 27.47 -1.63 17.74
C ALA A 94 26.11 -0.93 17.86
N LEU A 95 25.28 -0.99 16.82
CA LEU A 95 23.95 -0.40 16.82
C LEU A 95 22.95 -1.31 17.57
N LEU A 96 23.14 -2.63 17.47
CA LEU A 96 22.33 -3.65 18.15
C LEU A 96 22.71 -3.87 19.61
N ALA A 97 23.95 -3.60 20.02
CA ALA A 97 24.41 -3.78 21.40
C ALA A 97 23.58 -3.01 22.46
N ASN A 98 22.83 -1.99 22.04
CA ASN A 98 21.98 -1.19 22.92
C ASN A 98 20.46 -1.40 22.69
N HIS A 99 20.07 -2.19 21.68
CA HIS A 99 18.67 -2.20 21.20
C HIS A 99 18.14 -3.55 20.71
N ALA A 100 18.99 -4.57 20.51
CA ALA A 100 18.51 -5.88 20.09
C ALA A 100 17.71 -6.55 21.22
N PRO A 101 16.63 -7.29 20.89
CA PRO A 101 16.02 -8.21 21.83
C PRO A 101 17.10 -9.10 22.44
N GLU A 102 17.09 -9.25 23.77
CA GLU A 102 18.01 -10.14 24.47
C GLU A 102 18.02 -11.50 23.73
N ASN A 103 19.19 -11.91 23.24
CA ASN A 103 19.49 -13.19 22.58
C ASN A 103 19.49 -13.27 21.02
N MET A 104 19.26 -12.19 20.26
CA MET A 104 19.42 -12.25 18.78
C MET A 104 20.76 -11.63 18.33
N ALA A 105 21.75 -12.47 18.03
CA ALA A 105 22.99 -12.02 17.41
C ALA A 105 22.79 -11.94 15.88
N ILE A 106 22.52 -10.74 15.38
CA ILE A 106 22.25 -10.49 13.95
C ILE A 106 23.54 -10.11 13.26
N GLN A 107 23.76 -10.68 12.08
CA GLN A 107 24.97 -10.47 11.30
C GLN A 107 24.62 -10.06 9.87
N PHE A 108 25.39 -9.14 9.32
CA PHE A 108 25.48 -9.06 7.87
C PHE A 108 26.19 -10.31 7.36
N VAL A 109 25.64 -10.93 6.32
CA VAL A 109 26.32 -12.05 5.67
C VAL A 109 27.65 -11.55 5.09
N LYS A 110 28.77 -12.00 5.67
CA LYS A 110 30.12 -11.71 5.19
C LYS A 110 30.40 -12.62 3.99
N ASN A 111 30.50 -12.05 2.79
CA ASN A 111 30.83 -12.84 1.60
C ASN A 111 32.31 -13.27 1.66
N GLY A 112 32.55 -14.58 1.74
CA GLY A 112 33.89 -15.20 1.67
C GLY A 112 34.57 -15.05 0.31
N GLY A 113 35.01 -13.84 -0.04
CA GLY A 113 35.94 -13.59 -1.15
C GLY A 113 35.35 -13.54 -2.57
N THR A 114 34.19 -14.13 -2.85
CA THR A 114 33.55 -14.02 -4.18
C THR A 114 32.03 -14.04 -4.09
N ALA A 115 31.42 -13.00 -4.64
CA ALA A 115 29.98 -12.84 -4.80
C ALA A 115 29.43 -13.87 -5.79
N ILE A 116 28.43 -14.65 -5.37
CA ILE A 116 27.59 -15.40 -6.33
C ILE A 116 26.75 -14.35 -7.07
N ALA A 117 26.84 -14.34 -8.40
CA ALA A 117 26.28 -13.32 -9.28
C ALA A 117 24.79 -13.55 -9.61
N GLY A 118 24.02 -12.46 -9.61
CA GLY A 118 22.64 -12.33 -10.09
C GLY A 118 22.10 -10.95 -9.70
N PRO A 119 21.42 -10.18 -10.55
CA PRO A 119 21.37 -8.70 -10.48
C PRO A 119 20.75 -8.21 -9.15
N CYS A 120 21.47 -7.80 -8.10
CA CYS A 120 22.89 -7.51 -7.91
C CYS A 120 23.32 -7.90 -6.46
N PRO A 121 24.41 -8.66 -6.23
CA PRO A 121 24.94 -8.95 -4.89
C PRO A 121 26.40 -8.47 -4.79
N GLY A 122 26.68 -7.49 -3.93
CA GLY A 122 28.07 -7.19 -3.55
C GLY A 122 28.47 -5.72 -3.39
N VAL A 123 27.64 -4.77 -3.85
CA VAL A 123 27.78 -3.34 -3.52
C VAL A 123 26.37 -2.86 -3.22
N ASP A 124 26.16 -2.30 -2.02
CA ASP A 124 24.97 -1.48 -1.77
C ASP A 124 24.93 -0.42 -2.87
N ASP A 125 23.95 -0.50 -3.78
CA ASP A 125 23.84 0.46 -4.89
C ASP A 125 23.45 1.86 -4.40
N ASN A 126 23.36 2.03 -3.08
CA ASN A 126 23.00 3.24 -2.37
C ASN A 126 21.65 3.78 -2.83
N ARG A 127 20.76 2.85 -3.20
CA ARG A 127 19.40 3.13 -3.58
C ARG A 127 18.43 2.55 -2.57
N LEU A 128 17.31 3.25 -2.42
CA LEU A 128 16.27 2.98 -1.46
C LEU A 128 15.04 2.49 -2.21
N LEU A 129 14.44 1.41 -1.71
CA LEU A 129 13.06 1.11 -2.04
C LEU A 129 12.14 1.88 -1.09
N VAL A 130 11.24 2.72 -1.63
CA VAL A 130 10.43 3.63 -0.80
C VAL A 130 8.94 3.36 -0.94
N HIS A 131 8.25 3.21 0.19
CA HIS A 131 6.78 3.23 0.28
C HIS A 131 6.34 4.39 1.17
N TYR A 132 5.25 5.08 0.79
CA TYR A 132 4.72 6.21 1.57
C TYR A 132 3.39 5.82 2.21
N SER A 133 3.19 6.18 3.47
CA SER A 133 1.91 6.12 4.17
C SER A 133 1.47 7.55 4.53
N VAL A 134 0.31 7.99 4.04
CA VAL A 134 -0.15 9.37 4.20
C VAL A 134 -1.61 9.42 4.65
N GLY A 135 -1.87 10.15 5.72
CA GLY A 135 -3.17 10.31 6.35
C GLY A 135 -4.03 11.36 5.65
N PHE A 136 -5.26 11.02 5.27
CA PHE A 136 -6.22 11.98 4.69
C PHE A 136 -7.60 11.90 5.36
N PRO A 137 -8.27 13.05 5.59
CA PRO A 137 -9.67 13.08 5.99
C PRO A 137 -10.60 12.76 4.80
N PRO A 138 -11.83 12.28 5.05
CA PRO A 138 -12.79 11.93 3.99
C PRO A 138 -13.02 13.02 2.94
N SER A 139 -13.09 14.28 3.38
CA SER A 139 -13.28 15.44 2.51
C SER A 139 -12.16 15.66 1.50
N GLN A 140 -11.01 15.01 1.65
CA GLN A 140 -9.86 15.11 0.75
C GLN A 140 -9.63 13.86 -0.10
N TRP A 141 -10.30 12.74 0.16
CA TRP A 141 -10.02 11.47 -0.54
C TRP A 141 -10.13 11.59 -2.06
N ARG A 142 -11.15 12.29 -2.59
CA ARG A 142 -11.32 12.49 -4.04
C ARG A 142 -10.16 13.28 -4.67
N GLN A 143 -9.68 14.32 -3.99
CA GLN A 143 -8.57 15.16 -4.48
C GLN A 143 -7.25 14.40 -4.39
N MET A 144 -7.02 13.73 -3.26
CA MET A 144 -5.89 12.84 -3.03
C MET A 144 -5.79 11.81 -4.17
N LEU A 145 -6.85 11.04 -4.40
CA LEU A 145 -6.89 10.04 -5.45
C LEU A 145 -6.66 10.65 -6.84
N GLY A 146 -7.24 11.83 -7.12
CA GLY A 146 -7.04 12.54 -8.38
C GLY A 146 -5.62 13.07 -8.60
N GLY A 147 -4.87 13.32 -7.53
CA GLY A 147 -3.48 13.78 -7.57
C GLY A 147 -2.45 12.67 -7.73
N ILE A 148 -2.85 11.39 -7.68
CA ILE A 148 -1.93 10.27 -7.89
C ILE A 148 -1.76 10.06 -9.40
N HIS A 149 -0.68 10.59 -9.96
CA HIS A 149 -0.25 10.20 -11.31
C HIS A 149 0.73 9.04 -11.21
N THR A 150 0.30 7.87 -11.67
CA THR A 150 1.16 6.69 -11.68
C THR A 150 2.35 6.93 -12.61
N VAL A 151 3.57 6.95 -12.07
CA VAL A 151 4.79 6.93 -12.89
C VAL A 151 4.78 5.66 -13.72
N ILE A 152 4.72 5.84 -15.04
CA ILE A 152 4.70 4.77 -16.04
C ILE A 152 6.04 4.06 -15.97
N ARG A 153 6.08 2.89 -15.34
CA ARG A 153 6.99 1.81 -15.71
C ARG A 153 6.18 0.87 -16.59
N ASP A 154 6.80 0.33 -17.63
CA ASP A 154 6.20 -0.68 -18.53
C ASP A 154 6.02 -2.03 -17.83
N ASP A 155 5.32 -2.05 -16.69
CA ASP A 155 4.87 -3.27 -16.06
C ASP A 155 3.34 -3.30 -15.96
N SER A 156 2.76 -4.47 -16.24
CA SER A 156 1.32 -4.66 -16.40
C SER A 156 0.51 -4.34 -15.15
N ALA A 157 1.07 -4.51 -13.94
CA ALA A 157 0.36 -4.26 -12.69
C ALA A 157 0.23 -2.76 -12.39
N ARG A 158 1.23 -1.95 -12.73
CA ARG A 158 1.14 -0.49 -12.58
C ARG A 158 0.14 0.14 -13.54
N ASN A 159 0.10 -0.34 -14.78
CA ASN A 159 -0.94 0.05 -15.72
C ASN A 159 -2.35 -0.30 -15.23
N ARG A 160 -2.51 -1.43 -14.52
CA ARG A 160 -3.80 -1.81 -13.90
C ARG A 160 -4.23 -0.82 -12.83
N ALA A 161 -3.39 -0.49 -11.85
CA ALA A 161 -3.77 0.45 -10.81
C ALA A 161 -4.13 1.83 -11.36
N LYS A 162 -3.40 2.33 -12.36
CA LYS A 162 -3.77 3.56 -13.08
C LYS A 162 -5.16 3.45 -13.70
N THR A 163 -5.44 2.33 -14.35
CA THR A 163 -6.72 2.04 -15.01
C THR A 163 -7.84 1.98 -13.98
N HIS A 164 -7.66 1.22 -12.88
CA HIS A 164 -8.62 1.12 -11.79
C HIS A 164 -8.91 2.48 -11.17
N LEU A 165 -7.87 3.28 -10.87
CA LEU A 165 -8.02 4.62 -10.33
C LEU A 165 -8.79 5.53 -11.29
N THR A 166 -8.41 5.56 -12.58
CA THR A 166 -9.07 6.39 -13.59
C THR A 166 -10.55 6.04 -13.71
N ASN A 167 -10.87 4.74 -13.78
CA ASN A 167 -12.23 4.26 -13.88
C ASN A 167 -13.03 4.53 -12.60
N ALA A 168 -12.40 4.36 -11.43
CA ALA A 168 -13.00 4.63 -10.13
C ALA A 168 -13.42 6.10 -10.00
N LEU A 169 -12.52 7.03 -10.35
CA LEU A 169 -12.80 8.46 -10.31
C LEU A 169 -13.95 8.83 -11.25
N ALA A 170 -13.94 8.33 -12.48
CA ALA A 170 -15.00 8.59 -13.45
C ALA A 170 -16.36 8.02 -13.01
N ALA A 171 -16.37 6.79 -12.48
CA ALA A 171 -17.59 6.14 -12.00
C ALA A 171 -18.18 6.89 -10.80
N ALA A 172 -17.33 7.26 -9.83
CA ALA A 172 -17.75 8.02 -8.65
C ALA A 172 -18.30 9.41 -9.02
N ASP A 173 -17.62 10.13 -9.93
CA ASP A 173 -18.08 11.44 -10.40
C ASP A 173 -19.44 11.34 -11.12
N THR A 174 -19.62 10.32 -11.96
CA THR A 174 -20.87 10.07 -12.69
C THR A 174 -22.02 9.78 -11.73
N LEU A 175 -21.81 8.89 -10.76
CA LEU A 175 -22.85 8.49 -9.82
C LEU A 175 -23.28 9.66 -8.93
N VAL A 176 -22.31 10.39 -8.36
CA VAL A 176 -22.60 11.53 -7.50
C VAL A 176 -23.25 12.67 -8.29
N HIS A 177 -22.87 12.87 -9.56
CA HIS A 177 -23.51 13.87 -10.41
C HIS A 177 -24.98 13.50 -10.72
N ALA A 178 -25.24 12.23 -11.06
CA ALA A 178 -26.61 11.76 -11.33
C ALA A 178 -27.54 11.91 -10.12
N ASN A 179 -26.98 11.89 -8.91
CA ASN A 179 -27.72 11.97 -7.65
C ASN A 179 -27.53 13.31 -6.91
N ALA A 180 -27.10 14.37 -7.61
CA ALA A 180 -26.81 15.66 -6.98
C ALA A 180 -28.00 16.27 -6.24
N ALA A 181 -29.23 16.03 -6.73
CA ALA A 181 -30.46 16.50 -6.09
C ALA A 181 -30.72 15.82 -4.74
N THR A 182 -30.42 14.52 -4.63
CA THR A 182 -30.58 13.74 -3.39
C THR A 182 -29.53 14.11 -2.35
N ILE A 183 -28.29 14.29 -2.79
CA ILE A 183 -27.16 14.55 -1.88
C ILE A 183 -27.28 15.93 -1.21
N ASN A 184 -27.83 16.94 -1.91
CA ASN A 184 -28.15 18.30 -1.44
C ASN A 184 -27.14 18.95 -0.45
N ASN A 185 -25.88 18.54 -0.52
CA ASN A 185 -24.79 18.96 0.36
C ASN A 185 -23.46 18.74 -0.38
N ALA A 186 -22.78 19.83 -0.74
CA ALA A 186 -21.56 19.78 -1.54
C ALA A 186 -20.39 19.08 -0.81
N ALA A 187 -20.32 19.18 0.51
CA ALA A 187 -19.29 18.53 1.32
C ALA A 187 -19.49 17.01 1.31
N ALA A 188 -20.72 16.54 1.58
CA ALA A 188 -21.08 15.12 1.48
C ALA A 188 -20.82 14.58 0.07
N GLY A 189 -21.17 15.33 -0.96
CA GLY A 189 -20.86 14.96 -2.35
C GLY A 189 -19.35 14.82 -2.64
N THR A 190 -18.48 15.51 -1.91
CA THR A 190 -17.02 15.37 -2.06
C THR A 190 -16.51 14.10 -1.37
N GLU A 191 -17.00 13.84 -0.15
CA GLU A 191 -16.71 12.61 0.60
C GLU A 191 -17.17 11.36 -0.17
N LEU A 192 -18.40 11.37 -0.68
CA LEU A 192 -18.99 10.29 -1.47
C LEU A 192 -18.15 9.96 -2.71
N ARG A 193 -17.69 10.97 -3.45
CA ARG A 193 -16.82 10.75 -4.62
C ARG A 193 -15.53 10.01 -4.23
N GLY A 194 -14.92 10.38 -3.10
CA GLY A 194 -13.71 9.73 -2.61
C GLY A 194 -13.98 8.30 -2.16
N HIS A 195 -15.02 8.09 -1.36
CA HIS A 195 -15.38 6.79 -0.81
C HIS A 195 -15.80 5.79 -1.90
N ILE A 196 -16.69 6.20 -2.82
CA ILE A 196 -17.12 5.34 -3.94
C ILE A 196 -15.93 4.97 -4.83
N ALA A 197 -14.99 5.88 -5.06
CA ALA A 197 -13.79 5.56 -5.81
C ALA A 197 -12.91 4.52 -5.09
N LEU A 198 -12.81 4.58 -3.75
CA LEU A 198 -12.12 3.54 -2.98
C LEU A 198 -12.82 2.18 -3.12
N LEU A 199 -14.15 2.12 -2.93
CA LEU A 199 -14.92 0.88 -3.09
C LEU A 199 -14.76 0.27 -4.49
N TYR A 200 -14.82 1.11 -5.52
CA TYR A 200 -14.59 0.69 -6.90
C TYR A 200 -13.20 0.05 -7.08
N MET A 201 -12.14 0.70 -6.59
CA MET A 201 -10.78 0.16 -6.72
C MET A 201 -10.62 -1.18 -6.01
N HIS A 202 -11.23 -1.36 -4.82
CA HIS A 202 -11.21 -2.64 -4.11
C HIS A 202 -11.94 -3.72 -4.92
N ALA A 203 -13.13 -3.39 -5.44
CA ALA A 203 -13.90 -4.29 -6.30
C ALA A 203 -13.11 -4.71 -7.55
N ALA A 204 -12.43 -3.77 -8.19
CA ALA A 204 -11.62 -4.05 -9.38
C ALA A 204 -10.44 -4.97 -9.07
N VAL A 205 -9.72 -4.74 -7.97
CA VAL A 205 -8.63 -5.64 -7.54
C VAL A 205 -9.16 -7.02 -7.14
N TRP A 206 -10.33 -7.09 -6.52
CA TRP A 206 -10.99 -8.35 -6.19
C TRP A 206 -11.28 -9.16 -7.44
N VAL A 207 -11.94 -8.56 -8.44
CA VAL A 207 -12.24 -9.19 -9.73
C VAL A 207 -10.96 -9.65 -10.41
N ASP A 208 -9.91 -8.83 -10.44
CA ASP A 208 -8.61 -9.22 -10.97
C ASP A 208 -8.04 -10.45 -10.23
N ARG A 209 -8.17 -10.52 -8.90
CA ARG A 209 -7.67 -11.65 -8.10
C ARG A 209 -8.49 -12.92 -8.34
N THR A 210 -9.82 -12.83 -8.38
CA THR A 210 -10.69 -14.00 -8.52
C THR A 210 -10.62 -14.60 -9.92
N LEU A 211 -10.54 -13.78 -10.97
CA LEU A 211 -10.31 -14.25 -12.34
C LEU A 211 -9.00 -15.01 -12.51
N ASN A 212 -7.93 -14.55 -11.85
CA ASN A 212 -6.67 -15.28 -11.84
C ASN A 212 -6.81 -16.67 -11.24
N LEU A 213 -7.53 -16.79 -10.12
CA LEU A 213 -7.74 -18.05 -9.42
C LEU A 213 -8.54 -19.01 -10.32
N ALA A 214 -9.66 -18.55 -10.88
CA ALA A 214 -10.46 -19.33 -11.83
C ALA A 214 -9.63 -19.82 -13.03
N LEU A 215 -8.79 -18.95 -13.62
CA LEU A 215 -7.90 -19.33 -14.72
C LEU A 215 -6.81 -20.34 -14.31
N ARG A 216 -6.37 -20.33 -13.06
CA ARG A 216 -5.40 -21.31 -12.53
C ARG A 216 -6.03 -22.67 -12.34
N ASP A 217 -7.25 -22.75 -11.82
CA ASP A 217 -7.91 -24.03 -11.55
C ASP A 217 -8.24 -24.76 -12.86
N VAL A 218 -8.74 -24.04 -13.88
CA VAL A 218 -8.93 -24.58 -15.25
C VAL A 218 -7.62 -25.11 -15.86
N ARG A 219 -6.46 -24.54 -15.49
CA ARG A 219 -5.15 -25.01 -15.97
C ARG A 219 -4.63 -26.24 -15.24
N LYS A 220 -4.90 -26.36 -13.94
CA LYS A 220 -4.52 -27.54 -13.14
C LYS A 220 -5.22 -28.82 -13.62
N GLU A 221 -6.42 -28.68 -14.19
CA GLU A 221 -7.17 -29.79 -14.77
C GLU A 221 -6.66 -30.25 -16.16
N ARG A 222 -5.69 -29.54 -16.76
CA ARG A 222 -5.04 -29.97 -18.01
C ARG A 222 -3.67 -30.61 -17.71
N PRO A 223 -3.30 -31.74 -18.33
CA PRO A 223 -2.00 -32.37 -18.08
C PRO A 223 -0.86 -31.42 -18.48
N ILE A 224 -0.04 -31.03 -17.50
CA ILE A 224 0.96 -29.97 -17.61
C ILE A 224 2.26 -30.50 -18.22
N ASN A 225 2.72 -29.85 -19.29
CA ASN A 225 4.10 -29.94 -19.77
C ASN A 225 4.89 -28.82 -19.06
N GLN A 226 5.62 -29.18 -17.99
CA GLN A 226 6.10 -28.29 -16.92
C GLN A 226 7.03 -27.13 -17.36
N ASN A 227 7.66 -27.19 -18.54
CA ASN A 227 8.78 -26.32 -18.91
C ASN A 227 8.41 -25.01 -19.65
N LYS A 228 7.13 -24.64 -19.74
CA LYS A 228 6.69 -23.39 -20.40
C LYS A 228 5.88 -22.43 -19.53
N ILE A 229 5.61 -22.77 -18.27
CA ILE A 229 4.69 -22.00 -17.41
C ILE A 229 5.35 -20.73 -16.86
N ASP A 230 6.65 -20.74 -16.60
CA ASP A 230 7.33 -19.61 -15.93
C ASP A 230 7.50 -18.37 -16.84
N ASN A 231 7.40 -18.51 -18.16
CA ASN A 231 7.58 -17.40 -19.10
C ASN A 231 6.26 -16.74 -19.56
N VAL A 232 5.10 -17.38 -19.35
CA VAL A 232 3.79 -16.82 -19.76
C VAL A 232 3.17 -15.96 -18.65
N ASP A 233 3.64 -16.12 -17.42
CA ASP A 233 3.12 -15.43 -16.23
C ASP A 233 3.33 -13.89 -16.26
N ASN A 234 4.34 -13.43 -17.02
CA ASN A 234 4.67 -12.02 -17.17
C ASN A 234 3.86 -11.27 -18.23
N GLN A 235 3.11 -11.97 -19.09
CA GLN A 235 2.31 -11.36 -20.18
C GLN A 235 0.80 -11.51 -19.99
N GLN A 236 0.36 -12.19 -18.94
CA GLN A 236 -1.08 -12.39 -18.70
C GLN A 236 -1.73 -11.08 -18.21
N PRO A 237 -2.94 -10.75 -18.72
CA PRO A 237 -3.67 -9.55 -18.30
C PRO A 237 -4.00 -9.51 -16.81
N TYR A 238 -3.87 -10.66 -16.12
CA TYR A 238 -4.24 -10.83 -14.74
C TYR A 238 -3.06 -11.10 -13.78
N GLY A 239 -1.87 -11.53 -14.25
CA GLY A 239 -0.58 -11.60 -13.52
C GLY A 239 -0.52 -12.05 -12.04
N THR A 240 0.42 -12.94 -11.71
CA THR A 240 0.66 -13.49 -10.35
C THR A 240 1.24 -12.51 -9.33
N LYS A 241 1.24 -11.21 -9.65
CA LYS A 241 1.77 -10.15 -8.81
C LYS A 241 0.85 -9.86 -7.62
N VAL A 242 1.46 -9.49 -6.50
CA VAL A 242 0.80 -9.17 -5.24
C VAL A 242 -0.36 -8.18 -5.45
N PRO A 243 -1.61 -8.49 -5.03
CA PRO A 243 -2.80 -7.67 -5.30
C PRO A 243 -2.66 -6.19 -4.91
N LYS A 244 -1.93 -5.89 -3.83
CA LYS A 244 -1.62 -4.51 -3.40
C LYS A 244 -0.87 -3.67 -4.43
N ASN A 245 -0.27 -4.28 -5.46
CA ASN A 245 0.35 -3.56 -6.58
C ASN A 245 -0.66 -3.13 -7.65
N LYS A 246 -1.93 -3.54 -7.56
CA LYS A 246 -2.98 -3.24 -8.54
C LYS A 246 -3.93 -2.13 -8.08
N ILE A 247 -3.66 -1.52 -6.92
CA ILE A 247 -4.37 -0.37 -6.37
C ILE A 247 -3.40 0.82 -6.26
N ALA A 248 -3.89 2.04 -6.50
CA ALA A 248 -3.07 3.24 -6.46
C ALA A 248 -2.85 3.76 -5.03
N ALA A 249 -3.89 3.70 -4.20
CA ALA A 249 -3.86 4.05 -2.79
C ALA A 249 -4.65 3.02 -1.99
N LEU A 250 -4.02 2.46 -0.97
CA LEU A 250 -4.59 1.40 -0.15
C LEU A 250 -4.86 1.93 1.27
N PRO A 251 -6.13 2.07 1.71
CA PRO A 251 -6.43 2.44 3.09
C PRO A 251 -5.90 1.36 4.04
N ARG A 252 -5.17 1.76 5.09
CA ARG A 252 -4.69 0.84 6.14
C ARG A 252 -5.72 0.65 7.27
N ALA A 253 -6.99 0.80 6.94
CA ALA A 253 -8.15 0.68 7.83
C ALA A 253 -9.25 -0.13 7.11
N MET A 254 -10.13 -0.76 7.88
CA MET A 254 -11.23 -1.57 7.36
C MET A 254 -12.27 -0.69 6.66
N LEU A 255 -13.01 -1.24 5.69
CA LEU A 255 -14.02 -0.45 4.94
C LEU A 255 -15.14 0.10 5.85
N CYS A 256 -15.52 -0.63 6.91
CA CYS A 256 -16.48 -0.16 7.92
C CYS A 256 -15.94 1.07 8.68
N GLU A 257 -14.66 1.06 9.06
CA GLU A 257 -14.00 2.21 9.69
C GLU A 257 -13.95 3.43 8.77
N LEU A 258 -13.76 3.24 7.46
CA LEU A 258 -13.82 4.33 6.48
C LEU A 258 -15.22 4.94 6.42
N HIS A 259 -16.26 4.09 6.38
CA HIS A 259 -17.65 4.52 6.38
C HIS A 259 -18.00 5.32 7.64
N GLU A 260 -17.52 4.90 8.82
CA GLU A 260 -17.73 5.63 10.07
C GLU A 260 -17.24 7.07 10.06
N LEU A 261 -16.23 7.40 9.25
CA LEU A 261 -15.68 8.75 9.17
C LEU A 261 -16.48 9.69 8.28
N LEU A 262 -17.37 9.16 7.45
CA LEU A 262 -18.20 9.98 6.57
C LEU A 262 -19.17 10.84 7.38
N SER A 263 -19.52 12.00 6.83
CA SER A 263 -20.59 12.83 7.37
C SER A 263 -21.94 12.09 7.32
N ASP A 264 -22.85 12.41 8.24
CA ASP A 264 -24.16 11.77 8.30
C ASP A 264 -24.94 11.84 6.97
N PRO A 265 -24.93 12.96 6.19
CA PRO A 265 -25.57 12.97 4.88
C PRO A 265 -24.93 12.01 3.87
N ALA A 266 -23.61 11.80 3.93
CA ALA A 266 -22.93 10.84 3.07
C ALA A 266 -23.25 9.39 3.47
N LYS A 267 -23.29 9.10 4.77
CA LYS A 267 -23.71 7.78 5.29
C LYS A 267 -25.15 7.47 4.90
N GLN A 268 -26.06 8.41 5.09
CA GLN A 268 -27.47 8.26 4.73
C GLN A 268 -27.62 7.97 3.23
N PHE A 269 -26.92 8.71 2.37
CA PHE A 269 -26.92 8.45 0.93
C PHE A 269 -26.44 7.03 0.60
N LEU A 270 -25.34 6.56 1.20
CA LEU A 270 -24.82 5.22 0.95
C LEU A 270 -25.77 4.12 1.44
N ALA A 271 -26.49 4.36 2.54
CA ALA A 271 -27.51 3.45 3.04
C ALA A 271 -28.71 3.38 2.09
N ASP A 272 -29.20 4.52 1.61
CA ASP A 272 -30.37 4.61 0.72
C ASP A 272 -30.08 4.09 -0.70
N GLU A 273 -28.87 4.35 -1.21
CA GLU A 273 -28.48 4.07 -2.60
C GLU A 273 -27.51 2.88 -2.72
N LYS A 274 -27.38 2.04 -1.69
CA LYS A 274 -26.43 0.91 -1.65
C LYS A 274 -26.46 0.07 -2.92
N GLU A 275 -27.65 -0.41 -3.30
CA GLU A 275 -27.83 -1.28 -4.46
C GLU A 275 -27.51 -0.55 -5.77
N ALA A 276 -27.88 0.72 -5.89
CA ALA A 276 -27.57 1.53 -7.07
C ALA A 276 -26.05 1.72 -7.24
N VAL A 277 -25.33 1.96 -6.14
CA VAL A 277 -23.86 2.08 -6.15
C VAL A 277 -23.20 0.75 -6.49
N LEU A 278 -23.60 -0.35 -5.85
CA LEU A 278 -23.05 -1.69 -6.14
C LEU A 278 -23.29 -2.08 -7.59
N ASN A 279 -24.50 -1.89 -8.11
CA ASN A 279 -24.83 -2.18 -9.52
C ASN A 279 -24.01 -1.32 -10.49
N ALA A 280 -23.82 -0.03 -10.20
CA ALA A 280 -22.99 0.84 -11.03
C ALA A 280 -21.52 0.38 -11.07
N ILE A 281 -20.97 -0.06 -9.94
CA ILE A 281 -19.62 -0.63 -9.87
C ILE A 281 -19.56 -1.94 -10.68
N ALA A 282 -20.50 -2.86 -10.43
CA ALA A 282 -20.57 -4.16 -11.09
C ALA A 282 -20.69 -4.01 -12.61
N THR A 283 -21.70 -3.29 -13.11
CA THR A 283 -21.91 -3.05 -14.55
C THR A 283 -20.65 -2.49 -15.22
N LYS A 284 -19.93 -1.60 -14.55
CA LYS A 284 -18.71 -1.02 -15.14
C LYS A 284 -17.56 -2.03 -15.20
N LEU A 285 -17.41 -2.89 -14.19
CA LEU A 285 -16.41 -3.95 -14.18
C LEU A 285 -16.76 -5.05 -15.19
N GLU A 286 -18.03 -5.46 -15.27
CA GLU A 286 -18.55 -6.39 -16.27
C GLU A 286 -18.27 -5.92 -17.69
N GLN A 287 -18.55 -4.65 -18.00
CA GLN A 287 -18.23 -4.04 -19.30
C GLN A 287 -16.72 -4.05 -19.60
N GLN A 288 -15.86 -3.87 -18.60
CA GLN A 288 -14.41 -3.85 -18.78
C GLN A 288 -13.81 -5.23 -19.00
N HIS A 289 -14.37 -6.24 -18.35
CA HIS A 289 -13.80 -7.58 -18.33
C HIS A 289 -14.59 -8.59 -19.18
N GLY A 290 -15.76 -8.22 -19.70
CA GLY A 290 -16.66 -9.11 -20.43
C GLY A 290 -17.18 -10.24 -19.54
N LEU A 291 -17.45 -9.93 -18.27
CA LEU A 291 -17.88 -10.89 -17.27
C LEU A 291 -19.33 -10.62 -16.89
N ASP A 292 -20.01 -11.69 -16.50
CA ASP A 292 -21.16 -11.62 -15.60
C ASP A 292 -20.56 -11.75 -14.20
N LEU A 293 -20.80 -10.79 -13.29
CA LEU A 293 -20.33 -10.85 -11.90
C LEU A 293 -21.46 -11.32 -10.95
N PRO A 294 -22.01 -12.55 -11.07
CA PRO A 294 -22.88 -13.06 -10.04
C PRO A 294 -22.06 -13.53 -8.83
N GLU A 295 -22.72 -13.47 -7.67
CA GLU A 295 -22.32 -14.07 -6.39
C GLU A 295 -21.62 -15.42 -6.59
N GLY A 296 -20.36 -15.55 -6.18
CA GLY A 296 -19.67 -16.84 -6.31
C GLY A 296 -18.18 -16.83 -5.99
N TYR A 297 -17.53 -15.68 -5.95
CA TYR A 297 -16.10 -15.62 -5.62
C TYR A 297 -15.89 -15.15 -4.18
N VAL A 298 -15.78 -16.13 -3.29
CA VAL A 298 -15.28 -15.97 -1.93
C VAL A 298 -13.76 -15.95 -1.97
N LEU A 299 -13.14 -15.01 -1.25
CA LEU A 299 -11.71 -15.04 -0.96
C LEU A 299 -11.51 -15.49 0.48
N GLU A 300 -10.59 -16.43 0.66
CA GLU A 300 -10.16 -16.93 1.96
C GLU A 300 -8.76 -16.39 2.31
N SER A 301 -8.54 -16.20 3.61
CA SER A 301 -7.25 -15.90 4.22
C SER A 301 -7.10 -16.73 5.49
N ASP A 302 -5.99 -17.48 5.58
CA ASP A 302 -5.70 -18.40 6.68
C ASP A 302 -5.87 -17.79 8.08
N GLU A 303 -5.53 -16.51 8.24
CA GLU A 303 -5.57 -15.79 9.53
C GLU A 303 -6.73 -14.80 9.66
N HIS A 304 -7.42 -14.48 8.56
CA HIS A 304 -8.38 -13.37 8.51
C HIS A 304 -9.77 -13.78 8.05
N GLY A 305 -10.02 -15.08 7.88
CA GLY A 305 -11.31 -15.63 7.52
C GLY A 305 -11.62 -15.48 6.03
N GLU A 306 -12.90 -15.51 5.71
CA GLU A 306 -13.39 -15.47 4.33
C GLU A 306 -14.41 -14.35 4.14
N ALA A 307 -14.49 -13.84 2.92
CA ALA A 307 -15.53 -12.89 2.53
C ALA A 307 -15.89 -13.05 1.05
N SER A 308 -17.16 -12.84 0.72
CA SER A 308 -17.57 -12.59 -0.66
C SER A 308 -17.27 -11.13 -1.05
N LEU A 309 -17.24 -10.84 -2.36
CA LEU A 309 -17.12 -9.44 -2.83
C LEU A 309 -18.24 -8.56 -2.26
N GLY A 310 -19.48 -9.07 -2.23
CA GLY A 310 -20.65 -8.33 -1.74
C GLY A 310 -20.55 -8.03 -0.24
N ASP A 311 -20.12 -9.00 0.55
CA ASP A 311 -19.92 -8.81 2.00
C ASP A 311 -18.80 -7.82 2.28
N PHE A 312 -17.66 -7.99 1.59
CA PHE A 312 -16.49 -7.14 1.75
C PHE A 312 -16.81 -5.69 1.40
N LEU A 313 -17.42 -5.43 0.24
CA LEU A 313 -17.85 -4.08 -0.12
C LEU A 313 -18.97 -3.58 0.79
N GLY A 314 -19.87 -4.46 1.22
CA GLY A 314 -20.98 -4.17 2.13
C GLY A 314 -20.55 -3.53 3.44
N ALA A 315 -19.39 -3.89 3.99
CA ALA A 315 -18.79 -3.20 5.13
C ALA A 315 -18.56 -1.70 4.85
N GLY A 316 -18.22 -1.33 3.62
CA GLY A 316 -18.09 0.05 3.18
C GLY A 316 -19.39 0.83 3.06
N PHE A 317 -20.56 0.17 3.17
CA PHE A 317 -21.88 0.81 3.20
C PHE A 317 -22.48 0.85 4.62
N GLY A 318 -21.67 0.57 5.64
CA GLY A 318 -22.12 0.60 7.03
C GLY A 318 -22.76 -0.69 7.52
N SER A 319 -22.43 -1.85 6.94
CA SER A 319 -22.74 -3.11 7.61
C SER A 319 -21.96 -3.23 8.92
N ASN A 320 -22.50 -3.95 9.89
CA ASN A 320 -21.82 -4.25 11.17
C ASN A 320 -20.73 -5.32 11.01
N ASN A 321 -20.49 -5.80 9.79
CA ASN A 321 -19.48 -6.84 9.56
C ASN A 321 -18.12 -6.17 9.40
N GLU A 322 -17.13 -6.71 10.09
CA GLU A 322 -15.74 -6.29 9.99
C GLU A 322 -14.98 -7.29 9.12
N TYR A 323 -14.42 -6.80 8.01
CA TYR A 323 -13.57 -7.61 7.13
C TYR A 323 -12.20 -6.97 7.04
N SER A 324 -11.17 -7.75 7.38
CA SER A 324 -9.79 -7.31 7.20
C SER A 324 -9.49 -7.12 5.73
N GLN A 325 -8.85 -6.00 5.40
CA GLN A 325 -8.26 -5.72 4.09
C GLN A 325 -7.24 -6.80 3.69
N GLN A 326 -6.66 -7.54 4.66
CA GLN A 326 -5.74 -8.64 4.39
C GLN A 326 -6.38 -9.80 3.61
N ILE A 327 -7.70 -9.98 3.71
CA ILE A 327 -8.44 -10.94 2.89
C ILE A 327 -8.19 -10.69 1.41
N LEU A 328 -8.25 -9.42 0.96
CA LEU A 328 -8.05 -9.03 -0.43
C LEU A 328 -6.57 -8.79 -0.79
N PHE A 329 -5.83 -8.09 0.06
CA PHE A 329 -4.50 -7.60 -0.32
C PHE A 329 -3.34 -8.47 0.15
N GLY A 330 -3.50 -9.15 1.30
CA GLY A 330 -2.47 -9.94 1.97
C GLY A 330 -1.23 -9.14 2.39
N GLY A 331 -0.56 -9.54 3.47
CA GLY A 331 0.73 -8.96 3.87
C GLY A 331 0.67 -7.43 4.00
N MET A 332 -0.42 -6.94 4.58
CA MET A 332 -0.63 -5.53 4.91
C MET A 332 -0.99 -5.42 6.38
N LYS A 333 -0.21 -4.65 7.14
CA LYS A 333 -0.57 -4.33 8.51
C LYS A 333 -1.61 -3.21 8.53
N GLU A 334 -2.81 -3.52 8.98
CA GLU A 334 -3.84 -2.52 9.32
C GLU A 334 -3.39 -1.74 10.56
N VAL A 335 -3.58 -0.43 10.54
CA VAL A 335 -3.22 0.47 11.65
C VAL A 335 -4.42 1.26 12.17
N GLY A 336 -5.58 1.10 11.53
CA GLY A 336 -6.85 1.73 11.92
C GLY A 336 -6.86 3.24 11.69
N ILE A 337 -7.79 3.90 12.36
CA ILE A 337 -8.00 5.36 12.30
C ILE A 337 -7.12 6.07 13.32
N ASP A 338 -6.38 7.09 12.90
CA ASP A 338 -5.79 8.01 13.87
C ASP A 338 -6.86 8.97 14.42
N ARG A 339 -7.33 8.66 15.63
CA ARG A 339 -8.30 9.47 16.38
C ARG A 339 -7.65 10.47 17.35
N ALA A 340 -6.31 10.56 17.41
CA ALA A 340 -5.62 11.52 18.28
C ALA A 340 -6.01 12.97 17.97
N GLN A 341 -6.49 13.23 16.74
CA GLN A 341 -7.09 14.50 16.33
C GLN A 341 -8.57 14.30 15.99
N MET A 342 -9.41 14.11 17.02
CA MET A 342 -10.85 13.85 16.83
C MET A 342 -11.58 14.89 15.98
N ALA A 343 -11.09 16.13 15.93
CA ALA A 343 -11.68 17.17 15.08
C ALA A 343 -11.47 16.93 13.57
N ARG A 344 -10.46 16.13 13.19
CA ARG A 344 -10.09 15.81 11.81
C ARG A 344 -9.48 14.40 11.76
N PRO A 345 -10.28 13.34 11.99
CA PRO A 345 -9.78 11.99 11.89
C PRO A 345 -9.24 11.75 10.48
N VAL A 346 -8.09 11.07 10.40
CA VAL A 346 -7.44 10.76 9.13
C VAL A 346 -7.20 9.27 9.01
N ILE A 347 -7.35 8.77 7.78
CA ILE A 347 -7.03 7.40 7.43
C ILE A 347 -5.65 7.39 6.77
N PRO A 348 -4.69 6.61 7.29
CA PRO A 348 -3.44 6.38 6.59
C PRO A 348 -3.68 5.55 5.33
N PHE A 349 -3.25 6.08 4.19
CA PHE A 349 -3.21 5.39 2.91
C PHE A 349 -1.78 5.03 2.57
N GLU A 350 -1.54 3.76 2.27
CA GLU A 350 -0.32 3.33 1.63
C GLU A 350 -0.40 3.68 0.13
N ILE A 351 0.48 4.57 -0.31
CA ILE A 351 0.51 5.07 -1.69
C ILE A 351 1.47 4.20 -2.49
N ARG A 352 0.91 3.30 -3.30
CA ARG A 352 1.70 2.24 -3.97
C ARG A 352 2.37 2.72 -5.27
N GLN A 353 1.90 3.83 -5.86
CA GLN A 353 2.23 4.18 -7.24
C GLN A 353 2.41 5.68 -7.53
N ILE A 354 3.36 6.34 -6.86
CA ILE A 354 3.65 7.76 -7.12
C ILE A 354 5.04 8.03 -7.70
N TYR A 355 6.05 7.20 -7.41
CA TYR A 355 7.40 7.41 -7.91
C TYR A 355 8.10 6.12 -8.35
N ALA A 356 9.30 6.28 -8.95
CA ALA A 356 10.21 5.18 -9.17
C ALA A 356 10.51 4.52 -7.82
N SER A 357 10.41 3.19 -7.76
CA SER A 357 10.55 2.52 -6.48
C SER A 357 11.99 2.53 -5.97
N ARG A 358 13.01 2.69 -6.82
CA ARG A 358 14.43 2.55 -6.46
C ARG A 358 15.19 3.85 -6.73
N VAL A 359 15.44 4.63 -5.68
CA VAL A 359 15.89 6.04 -5.75
C VAL A 359 17.14 6.30 -4.90
N THR A 360 17.91 7.32 -5.24
CA THR A 360 18.99 7.85 -4.39
C THR A 360 18.42 8.64 -3.19
N TRP A 361 19.26 8.95 -2.20
CA TRP A 361 18.87 9.77 -1.05
C TRP A 361 18.37 11.17 -1.44
N ASP A 362 18.99 11.79 -2.44
CA ASP A 362 18.62 13.13 -2.87
C ASP A 362 17.27 13.11 -3.62
N GLU A 363 17.05 12.10 -4.48
CA GLU A 363 15.76 11.86 -5.13
C GLU A 363 14.68 11.55 -4.08
N PHE A 364 14.98 10.72 -3.08
CA PHE A 364 14.06 10.41 -2.00
C PHE A 364 13.68 11.68 -1.22
N SER A 365 14.65 12.52 -0.85
CA SER A 365 14.40 13.77 -0.12
C SER A 365 13.48 14.71 -0.91
N GLN A 366 13.72 14.85 -2.21
CA GLN A 366 12.87 15.65 -3.10
C GLN A 366 11.46 15.06 -3.24
N GLN A 367 11.34 13.75 -3.41
CA GLN A 367 10.05 13.06 -3.51
C GLN A 367 9.25 13.17 -2.22
N ALA A 368 9.89 12.96 -1.06
CA ALA A 368 9.24 13.08 0.23
C ALA A 368 8.75 14.51 0.50
N ALA A 369 9.52 15.54 0.13
CA ALA A 369 9.08 16.93 0.21
C ALA A 369 7.87 17.21 -0.69
N ARG A 370 7.83 16.64 -1.91
CA ARG A 370 6.67 16.72 -2.80
C ARG A 370 5.45 16.00 -2.22
N VAL A 371 5.62 14.82 -1.63
CA VAL A 371 4.54 14.09 -0.94
C VAL A 371 3.99 14.91 0.22
N LEU A 372 4.85 15.53 1.02
CA LEU A 372 4.46 16.41 2.11
C LEU A 372 3.69 17.65 1.61
N ALA A 373 4.13 18.26 0.50
CA ALA A 373 3.44 19.41 -0.08
C ALA A 373 2.08 19.03 -0.68
N TRP A 374 1.98 17.87 -1.33
CA TRP A 374 0.73 17.32 -1.86
C TRP A 374 -0.24 16.93 -0.75
N SER A 375 0.21 16.20 0.26
CA SER A 375 -0.65 15.73 1.35
C SER A 375 -1.33 16.88 2.08
N ARG A 376 -0.62 18.00 2.24
CA ARG A 376 -1.16 19.23 2.84
C ARG A 376 -2.14 19.97 1.94
N ASN A 377 -2.04 19.81 0.62
CA ASN A 377 -2.91 20.46 -0.35
C ASN A 377 -3.08 19.61 -1.63
N PRO A 378 -3.88 18.51 -1.56
CA PRO A 378 -3.91 17.53 -2.63
C PRO A 378 -4.56 18.06 -3.92
N GLY A 379 -5.38 19.12 -3.82
CA GLY A 379 -5.98 19.77 -4.97
C GLY A 379 -5.07 20.71 -5.76
N ALA A 380 -3.95 21.17 -5.17
CA ALA A 380 -3.04 22.12 -5.82
C ALA A 380 -1.75 21.49 -6.36
N ASN A 381 -1.33 20.35 -5.81
CA ASN A 381 0.01 19.82 -5.98
C ASN A 381 -0.03 18.34 -6.41
N ALA A 382 -0.36 18.03 -7.66
CA ALA A 382 -0.38 16.64 -8.11
C ALA A 382 1.02 15.96 -8.05
N LEU A 383 1.04 14.65 -7.77
CA LEU A 383 2.26 13.86 -7.56
C LEU A 383 2.90 13.34 -8.84
#